data_AF-A0A6A1Z704-F1
#
_entry.id   AF-A0A6A1Z704-F1
#
_cell.length_a   1.000
_cell.length_b   1.000
_cell.length_c   1.000
_cell.angle_alpha   90.00
_cell.angle_beta   90.00
_cell.angle_gamma   90.00
#
_symmetry.space_group_name_H-M   'P 1'
#
loop_
_entity.id
_entity.type
_entity.pdbx_description
1 polymer ?
#
loop_
_entity_poly.entity_id
_entity_poly.type
_entity_poly.pdbx_seq_one_letter_code
_entity_poly.pdbx_strand_id
1 'polypeptide(L)'
;MIQLEKSKYESLKKVGLALLSVILACVIIFCGYYIYLALHYYRIPDNQRLKINNNQSQLLKAGRSYKATTYNVGFGAYNHDFDFFMDSGQLKDGKKLQGHRGTAISKQAVLDSTNGVIQTMKKQNPDFMFFQKIDTDSTRSFHVNQVKKVEDDFPKMDSTFASNFHSAFLAVPLNNPHGTVRSGLLSMSKYKMDSAIRRKYPVSSGPIERFVDLDRCFVVMRFPVTNGKDLVMINSHMSAYDKGGKMRKAQMKLISSVMEKEYRRGNYVIVGGDFNHALGKDMMTHFEHQEEIPSWVSVLDQKMLPKDFTMIKAQNRENVATVRATDMKYDPKVNYMTICDGFIVSKNVQAKAYNINTHFEYADHNPVRLEFELK
;
A
#
# COMPACT_ATOMS: atom_id res chain seq x y z
N MET A 1 -40.76 49.25 -27.98
CA MET A 1 -40.68 47.83 -27.56
C MET A 1 -39.80 46.98 -28.47
N ILE A 2 -40.03 46.95 -29.79
CA ILE A 2 -39.32 46.07 -30.76
C ILE A 2 -37.77 46.19 -30.74
N GLN A 3 -37.24 47.40 -30.58
CA GLN A 3 -35.78 47.64 -30.57
C GLN A 3 -35.10 47.20 -29.27
N LEU A 4 -35.81 47.28 -28.14
CA LEU A 4 -35.38 46.75 -26.84
C LEU A 4 -35.40 45.22 -26.82
N GLU A 5 -36.37 44.59 -27.48
CA GLU A 5 -36.45 43.13 -27.63
C GLU A 5 -35.33 42.58 -28.54
N LYS A 6 -35.03 43.24 -29.67
CA LYS A 6 -33.89 42.87 -30.53
C LYS A 6 -32.54 42.99 -29.82
N SER A 7 -32.33 44.05 -29.04
CA SER A 7 -31.10 44.25 -28.25
C SER A 7 -30.94 43.18 -27.16
N LYS A 8 -32.02 42.81 -26.46
CA LYS A 8 -32.03 41.69 -25.51
C LYS A 8 -31.72 40.36 -26.20
N TYR A 9 -32.31 40.11 -27.37
CA TYR A 9 -32.09 38.87 -28.14
C TYR A 9 -30.63 38.71 -28.61
N GLU A 10 -30.01 39.78 -29.12
CA GLU A 10 -28.59 39.78 -29.51
C GLU A 10 -27.66 39.62 -28.30
N SER A 11 -28.00 40.20 -27.16
CA SER A 11 -27.26 40.00 -25.90
C SER A 11 -27.36 38.56 -25.41
N LEU A 12 -28.54 37.95 -25.46
CA LEU A 12 -28.78 36.55 -25.10
C LEU A 12 -28.02 35.58 -26.02
N LYS A 13 -27.97 35.85 -27.33
CA LYS A 13 -27.14 35.08 -28.28
C LYS A 13 -25.66 35.14 -27.94
N LYS A 14 -25.12 36.32 -27.65
CA LYS A 14 -23.70 36.49 -27.27
C LYS A 14 -23.37 35.71 -26.00
N VAL A 15 -24.24 35.78 -24.99
CA VAL A 15 -24.09 34.99 -23.75
C VAL A 15 -24.16 33.50 -24.05
N GLY A 16 -25.11 33.06 -24.88
CA GLY A 16 -25.24 31.66 -25.30
C GLY A 16 -24.00 31.13 -26.03
N LEU A 17 -23.44 31.92 -26.95
CA LEU A 17 -22.19 31.58 -27.66
C LEU A 17 -20.99 31.54 -26.72
N ALA A 18 -20.90 32.45 -25.75
CA ALA A 18 -19.85 32.44 -24.74
C ALA A 18 -19.93 31.17 -23.87
N LEU A 19 -21.13 30.83 -23.38
CA LEU A 19 -21.37 29.61 -22.61
C LEU A 19 -21.03 28.35 -23.42
N LEU A 20 -21.44 28.30 -24.69
CA LEU A 20 -21.10 27.18 -25.57
C LEU A 20 -19.58 27.05 -25.79
N SER A 21 -18.88 28.18 -25.92
CA SER A 21 -17.42 28.20 -26.08
C SER A 21 -16.71 27.71 -24.82
N VAL A 22 -17.20 28.08 -23.63
CA VAL A 22 -16.68 27.58 -22.35
C VAL A 22 -16.93 26.07 -22.21
N ILE A 23 -18.13 25.60 -22.55
CA ILE A 23 -18.46 24.16 -22.53
C ILE A 23 -17.54 23.40 -23.50
N LEU A 24 -17.36 23.90 -24.71
CA LEU A 24 -16.47 23.29 -25.71
C LEU A 24 -15.03 23.23 -25.22
N ALA A 25 -14.51 24.31 -24.60
CA ALA A 25 -13.19 24.33 -24.01
C ALA A 25 -13.04 23.28 -22.89
N CYS A 26 -14.03 23.17 -21.99
CA CYS A 26 -14.05 22.14 -20.95
C CYS A 26 -14.04 20.71 -21.52
N VAL A 27 -14.82 20.47 -22.58
CA VAL A 27 -14.85 19.17 -23.27
C VAL A 27 -13.49 18.87 -23.90
N ILE A 28 -12.87 19.82 -24.59
CA ILE A 28 -11.54 19.64 -25.20
C ILE A 28 -10.49 19.32 -24.14
N ILE A 29 -10.50 20.04 -23.00
CA ILE A 29 -9.58 19.79 -21.89
C ILE A 29 -9.78 18.39 -21.31
N PHE A 30 -11.04 17.99 -21.05
CA PHE A 30 -11.35 16.67 -20.50
C PHE A 30 -10.97 15.53 -21.46
N CYS A 31 -11.32 15.67 -22.74
CA CYS A 31 -10.94 14.70 -23.78
C CYS A 31 -9.42 14.64 -23.94
N GLY A 32 -8.73 15.78 -23.95
CA GLY A 32 -7.28 15.85 -24.02
C GLY A 32 -6.60 15.16 -22.83
N TYR A 33 -7.09 15.40 -21.62
CA TYR A 33 -6.61 14.73 -20.40
C TYR A 33 -6.87 13.22 -20.44
N TYR A 34 -8.06 12.80 -20.87
CA TYR A 34 -8.37 11.38 -21.02
C TYR A 34 -7.44 10.69 -22.03
N ILE A 35 -7.22 11.32 -23.20
CA ILE A 35 -6.28 10.83 -24.22
C ILE A 35 -4.87 10.76 -23.63
N TYR A 36 -4.42 11.79 -22.92
CA TYR A 36 -3.11 11.79 -22.25
C TYR A 36 -2.96 10.61 -21.29
N LEU A 37 -3.95 10.35 -20.43
CA LEU A 37 -3.95 9.20 -19.53
C LEU A 37 -3.93 7.88 -20.30
N ALA A 38 -4.75 7.75 -21.34
CA ALA A 38 -4.83 6.54 -22.15
C ALA A 38 -3.51 6.22 -22.87
N LEU A 39 -2.83 7.24 -23.42
CA LEU A 39 -1.54 7.08 -24.09
C LEU A 39 -0.40 6.66 -23.16
N HIS A 40 -0.46 7.06 -21.88
CA HIS A 40 0.56 6.72 -20.89
C HIS A 40 0.17 5.53 -20.00
N TYR A 41 -1.02 4.96 -20.19
CA TYR A 41 -1.49 3.84 -19.40
C TYR A 41 -0.90 2.53 -19.89
N TYR A 42 -0.26 1.81 -18.97
CA TYR A 42 0.15 0.43 -19.18
C TYR A 42 0.10 -0.33 -17.85
N ARG A 43 0.01 -1.66 -17.93
CA ARG A 43 0.19 -2.55 -16.77
C ARG A 43 1.47 -3.33 -16.94
N ILE A 44 2.23 -3.47 -15.87
CA ILE A 44 3.44 -4.29 -15.86
C ILE A 44 2.99 -5.77 -15.96
N PRO A 45 3.55 -6.56 -16.89
CA PRO A 45 3.18 -7.96 -17.05
C PRO A 45 3.40 -8.80 -15.77
N ASP A 46 2.80 -9.99 -15.72
CA ASP A 46 3.05 -10.95 -14.63
C ASP A 46 4.45 -11.59 -14.78
N ASN A 47 4.93 -12.25 -13.72
CA ASN A 47 6.18 -13.02 -13.69
C ASN A 47 7.44 -12.25 -14.13
N GLN A 48 7.55 -10.99 -13.75
CA GLN A 48 8.73 -10.18 -14.09
C GLN A 48 9.86 -10.47 -13.10
N ARG A 49 11.03 -10.85 -13.63
CA ARG A 49 12.25 -10.93 -12.83
C ARG A 49 12.66 -9.53 -12.43
N LEU A 50 12.93 -9.34 -11.14
CA LEU A 50 13.40 -8.08 -10.61
C LEU A 50 14.91 -8.08 -10.47
N LYS A 51 15.50 -6.89 -10.57
CA LYS A 51 16.91 -6.69 -10.27
C LYS A 51 17.10 -6.79 -8.76
N ILE A 52 18.10 -7.58 -8.37
CA ILE A 52 18.61 -7.63 -7.01
C ILE A 52 19.85 -6.75 -6.98
N ASN A 53 19.86 -5.75 -6.10
CA ASN A 53 21.03 -4.92 -5.83
C ASN A 53 21.76 -5.47 -4.61
N ASN A 54 23.06 -5.19 -4.54
CA ASN A 54 24.01 -5.83 -3.63
C ASN A 54 24.15 -7.34 -3.89
N ASN A 55 25.10 -7.96 -3.21
CA ASN A 55 25.47 -9.37 -3.43
C ASN A 55 25.77 -10.05 -2.09
N GLN A 56 24.80 -10.09 -1.18
CA GLN A 56 24.93 -10.90 0.02
C GLN A 56 25.13 -12.36 -0.38
N SER A 57 26.07 -13.03 0.28
CA SER A 57 26.43 -14.43 -0.01
C SER A 57 25.99 -15.37 1.11
N GLN A 58 25.62 -14.84 2.27
CA GLN A 58 25.27 -15.63 3.44
C GLN A 58 23.94 -16.36 3.22
N LEU A 59 23.98 -17.70 3.35
CA LEU A 59 22.80 -18.56 3.31
C LEU A 59 22.09 -18.59 4.67
N LEU A 60 20.81 -18.96 4.66
CA LEU A 60 20.04 -19.20 5.87
C LEU A 60 20.37 -20.57 6.46
N LYS A 61 20.17 -20.72 7.77
CA LYS A 61 20.29 -21.97 8.52
C LYS A 61 18.96 -22.31 9.21
N ALA A 62 18.55 -23.57 9.16
CA ALA A 62 17.44 -24.07 9.97
C ALA A 62 17.81 -24.06 11.47
N GLY A 63 16.81 -23.98 12.36
CA GLY A 63 17.02 -23.93 13.81
C GLY A 63 17.58 -22.60 14.35
N ARG A 64 17.77 -21.59 13.50
CA ARG A 64 18.20 -20.23 13.89
C ARG A 64 17.00 -19.28 13.90
N SER A 65 16.99 -18.39 14.89
CA SER A 65 16.02 -17.29 14.96
C SER A 65 16.40 -16.13 14.03
N TYR A 66 15.41 -15.62 13.32
CA TYR A 66 15.48 -14.48 12.40
C TYR A 66 14.39 -13.46 12.68
N LYS A 67 14.59 -12.23 12.21
CA LYS A 67 13.63 -11.13 12.32
C LYS A 67 13.21 -10.61 10.95
N ALA A 68 11.91 -10.53 10.69
CA ALA A 68 11.37 -9.81 9.53
C ALA A 68 10.50 -8.64 9.98
N THR A 69 10.47 -7.55 9.21
CA THR A 69 9.50 -6.46 9.41
C THR A 69 8.68 -6.22 8.15
N THR A 70 7.44 -5.77 8.33
CA THR A 70 6.63 -5.18 7.27
C THR A 70 6.13 -3.81 7.69
N TYR A 71 6.17 -2.84 6.76
CA TYR A 71 5.76 -1.47 7.02
C TYR A 71 5.21 -0.81 5.76
N ASN A 72 3.91 -0.54 5.73
CA ASN A 72 3.33 0.39 4.77
C ASN A 72 3.66 1.84 5.19
N VAL A 73 4.46 2.56 4.38
CA VAL A 73 5.03 3.85 4.77
C VAL A 73 4.21 5.05 4.31
N GLY A 74 3.00 4.83 3.76
CA GLY A 74 2.09 5.93 3.38
C GLY A 74 2.74 6.97 2.45
N PHE A 75 3.70 6.55 1.61
CA PHE A 75 4.56 7.40 0.78
C PHE A 75 5.18 8.61 1.51
N GLY A 76 5.41 8.48 2.82
CA GLY A 76 5.94 9.53 3.69
C GLY A 76 5.00 10.71 3.90
N ALA A 77 3.72 10.60 3.52
CA ALA A 77 2.75 11.68 3.70
C ALA A 77 1.82 11.48 4.90
N TYR A 78 1.50 10.23 5.26
CA TYR A 78 0.42 9.87 6.17
C TYR A 78 0.77 10.05 7.66
N ASN A 79 1.46 11.15 8.01
CA ASN A 79 1.66 11.54 9.40
C ASN A 79 0.34 12.05 10.03
N HIS A 80 0.38 12.55 11.27
CA HIS A 80 -0.83 12.96 11.99
C HIS A 80 -1.64 14.06 11.31
N ASP A 81 -0.98 14.95 10.59
CA ASP A 81 -1.63 16.09 9.94
C ASP A 81 -2.23 15.78 8.57
N PHE A 82 -2.07 14.55 8.08
CA PHE A 82 -2.54 14.14 6.77
C PHE A 82 -3.91 13.47 6.83
N ASP A 83 -4.78 13.91 5.92
CA ASP A 83 -6.03 13.28 5.52
C ASP A 83 -5.98 12.96 4.01
N PHE A 84 -6.53 11.83 3.59
CA PHE A 84 -6.42 11.36 2.22
C PHE A 84 -7.68 11.67 1.42
N PHE A 85 -7.52 12.34 0.27
CA PHE A 85 -8.67 12.79 -0.53
C PHE A 85 -9.62 11.69 -1.05
N MET A 86 -9.16 10.43 -1.13
CA MET A 86 -10.03 9.32 -1.53
C MET A 86 -10.77 8.68 -0.36
N ASP A 87 -10.40 9.03 0.88
CA ASP A 87 -11.03 8.49 2.07
C ASP A 87 -12.17 9.42 2.53
N SER A 88 -13.30 8.79 2.80
CA SER A 88 -14.50 9.44 3.33
C SER A 88 -15.11 8.52 4.38
N GLY A 89 -15.73 9.11 5.38
CA GLY A 89 -16.37 8.39 6.47
C GLY A 89 -17.48 9.20 7.11
N GLN A 90 -17.94 8.71 8.26
CA GLN A 90 -18.98 9.35 9.05
C GLN A 90 -18.70 9.08 10.53
N LEU A 91 -18.87 10.09 11.37
CA LEU A 91 -18.88 9.91 12.81
C LEU A 91 -20.21 9.28 13.26
N LYS A 92 -20.20 8.60 14.40
CA LYS A 92 -21.39 8.00 15.02
C LYS A 92 -22.51 9.00 15.33
N ASP A 93 -22.19 10.28 15.43
CA ASP A 93 -23.16 11.38 15.60
C ASP A 93 -23.80 11.84 14.27
N GLY A 94 -23.40 11.24 13.15
CA GLY A 94 -23.90 11.54 11.81
C GLY A 94 -23.06 12.55 11.01
N LYS A 95 -22.02 13.17 11.59
CA LYS A 95 -21.16 14.11 10.86
C LYS A 95 -20.34 13.39 9.79
N LYS A 96 -20.44 13.85 8.54
CA LYS A 96 -19.64 13.31 7.42
C LYS A 96 -18.20 13.81 7.48
N LEU A 97 -17.27 12.92 7.16
CA LEU A 97 -15.83 13.16 7.06
C LEU A 97 -15.37 12.92 5.62
N GLN A 98 -14.37 13.67 5.19
CA GLN A 98 -13.79 13.60 3.86
C GLN A 98 -12.37 14.11 3.97
N GLY A 99 -11.38 13.33 3.55
CA GLY A 99 -10.02 13.83 3.44
C GLY A 99 -9.89 14.74 2.21
N HIS A 100 -8.81 15.52 2.13
CA HIS A 100 -8.69 16.58 1.13
C HIS A 100 -7.35 16.59 0.41
N ARG A 101 -6.32 15.92 0.92
CA ARG A 101 -4.98 16.02 0.35
C ARG A 101 -4.68 14.93 -0.66
N GLY A 102 -4.18 15.34 -1.83
CA GLY A 102 -3.51 14.48 -2.79
C GLY A 102 -2.01 14.39 -2.56
N THR A 103 -1.38 15.38 -1.94
CA THR A 103 0.07 15.40 -1.68
C THR A 103 0.37 15.55 -0.20
N ALA A 104 1.57 15.12 0.20
CA ALA A 104 2.11 15.45 1.51
C ALA A 104 2.04 16.96 1.80
N ILE A 105 2.20 17.34 3.06
CA ILE A 105 2.11 18.75 3.49
C ILE A 105 3.28 19.57 2.96
N SER A 106 4.48 18.99 2.98
CA SER A 106 5.69 19.59 2.45
C SER A 106 6.72 18.51 2.14
N LYS A 107 7.76 18.87 1.38
CA LYS A 107 8.93 18.00 1.17
C LYS A 107 9.61 17.64 2.49
N GLN A 108 9.67 18.58 3.44
CA GLN A 108 10.29 18.35 4.74
C GLN A 108 9.52 17.30 5.54
N ALA A 109 8.18 17.35 5.56
CA ALA A 109 7.36 16.33 6.21
C ALA A 109 7.65 14.92 5.64
N VAL A 110 7.79 14.80 4.32
CA VAL A 110 8.16 13.52 3.68
C VAL A 110 9.53 13.04 4.12
N LEU A 111 10.51 13.93 4.21
CA LEU A 111 11.85 13.60 4.70
C LEU A 111 11.83 13.16 6.16
N ASP A 112 11.09 13.86 7.02
CA ASP A 112 10.99 13.57 8.45
C ASP A 112 10.32 12.21 8.68
N SER A 113 9.19 11.95 8.04
CA SER A 113 8.51 10.65 8.07
C SER A 113 9.41 9.53 7.53
N THR A 114 10.09 9.75 6.40
CA THR A 114 11.02 8.76 5.83
C THR A 114 12.18 8.45 6.79
N ASN A 115 12.77 9.48 7.39
CA ASN A 115 13.84 9.31 8.37
C ASN A 115 13.32 8.59 9.63
N GLY A 116 12.11 8.91 10.10
CA GLY A 116 11.45 8.23 11.22
C GLY A 116 11.21 6.74 10.97
N VAL A 117 10.77 6.38 9.75
CA VAL A 117 10.68 4.99 9.30
C VAL A 117 12.04 4.30 9.37
N ILE A 118 13.09 4.91 8.82
CA ILE A 118 14.45 4.36 8.82
C ILE A 118 14.96 4.15 10.24
N GLN A 119 14.79 5.13 11.14
CA GLN A 119 15.20 5.01 12.54
C GLN A 119 14.40 3.92 13.28
N THR A 120 13.10 3.80 12.98
CA THR A 120 12.27 2.72 13.51
C THR A 120 12.83 1.36 13.09
N MET A 121 13.19 1.18 11.82
CA MET A 121 13.76 -0.06 11.32
C MET A 121 15.15 -0.36 11.90
N LYS A 122 16.01 0.65 12.06
CA LYS A 122 17.32 0.50 12.73
C LYS A 122 17.16 -0.03 14.16
N LYS A 123 16.21 0.50 14.93
CA LYS A 123 15.89 0.01 16.29
C LYS A 123 15.41 -1.43 16.32
N GLN A 124 14.69 -1.88 15.28
CA GLN A 124 14.25 -3.29 15.20
C GLN A 124 15.38 -4.25 14.80
N ASN A 125 16.44 -3.76 14.16
CA ASN A 125 17.57 -4.53 13.62
C ASN A 125 17.11 -5.81 12.87
N PRO A 126 16.22 -5.71 11.88
CA PRO A 126 15.66 -6.87 11.20
C PRO A 126 16.68 -7.56 10.29
N ASP A 127 16.45 -8.83 10.00
CA ASP A 127 17.15 -9.60 8.96
C ASP A 127 16.51 -9.40 7.58
N PHE A 128 15.20 -9.13 7.55
CA PHE A 128 14.41 -8.88 6.34
C PHE A 128 13.47 -7.70 6.55
N MET A 129 13.32 -6.84 5.54
CA MET A 129 12.43 -5.67 5.61
C MET A 129 11.54 -5.61 4.38
N PHE A 130 10.23 -5.47 4.60
CA PHE A 130 9.24 -5.23 3.56
C PHE A 130 8.61 -3.85 3.73
N PHE A 131 8.63 -3.07 2.66
CA PHE A 131 7.97 -1.78 2.61
C PHE A 131 6.89 -1.77 1.53
N GLN A 132 5.76 -1.14 1.84
CA GLN A 132 4.67 -0.87 0.90
C GLN A 132 4.43 0.64 0.81
N LYS A 133 3.81 1.11 -0.29
CA LYS A 133 3.60 2.54 -0.59
C LYS A 133 4.90 3.36 -0.47
N ILE A 134 6.04 2.81 -0.89
CA ILE A 134 7.32 3.53 -0.86
C ILE A 134 7.59 4.16 -2.22
N ASP A 135 7.81 5.48 -2.24
CA ASP A 135 7.91 6.26 -3.47
C ASP A 135 9.37 6.49 -3.90
N THR A 136 9.58 6.57 -5.21
CA THR A 136 10.89 6.85 -5.83
C THR A 136 10.98 8.27 -6.37
N ASP A 137 9.88 8.77 -6.96
CA ASP A 137 9.86 10.05 -7.68
C ASP A 137 8.41 10.47 -8.00
N SER A 138 7.56 10.60 -6.97
CA SER A 138 6.16 11.00 -7.15
C SER A 138 5.94 12.45 -6.77
N THR A 139 4.96 13.10 -7.41
CA THR A 139 4.52 14.46 -7.03
C THR A 139 3.98 14.48 -5.60
N ARG A 140 3.15 13.50 -5.22
CA ARG A 140 2.56 13.38 -3.88
C ARG A 140 3.57 13.30 -2.73
N SER A 141 4.79 12.87 -3.01
CA SER A 141 5.89 12.76 -2.05
C SER A 141 7.00 13.79 -2.31
N PHE A 142 6.71 14.86 -3.06
CA PHE A 142 7.67 15.91 -3.43
C PHE A 142 8.98 15.38 -4.05
N HIS A 143 8.87 14.33 -4.86
CA HIS A 143 10.00 13.71 -5.56
C HIS A 143 11.11 13.22 -4.61
N VAL A 144 10.77 12.94 -3.35
CA VAL A 144 11.69 12.30 -2.42
C VAL A 144 11.81 10.82 -2.80
N ASN A 145 13.03 10.40 -3.14
CA ASN A 145 13.34 9.01 -3.41
C ASN A 145 13.54 8.24 -2.09
N GLN A 146 12.44 7.73 -1.55
CA GLN A 146 12.42 7.03 -0.26
C GLN A 146 13.13 5.68 -0.36
N VAL A 147 12.98 4.98 -1.49
CA VAL A 147 13.69 3.72 -1.76
C VAL A 147 15.20 3.91 -1.63
N LYS A 148 15.75 4.91 -2.33
CA LYS A 148 17.18 5.22 -2.27
C LYS A 148 17.63 5.57 -0.85
N LYS A 149 16.86 6.38 -0.12
CA LYS A 149 17.19 6.74 1.27
C LYS A 149 17.26 5.50 2.16
N VAL A 150 16.32 4.58 2.03
CA VAL A 150 16.35 3.31 2.79
C VAL A 150 17.55 2.47 2.37
N GLU A 151 17.82 2.29 1.07
CA GLU A 151 18.97 1.52 0.58
C GLU A 151 20.31 2.09 1.07
N ASP A 152 20.48 3.41 1.04
CA ASP A 152 21.69 4.11 1.50
C ASP A 152 21.91 3.95 3.02
N ASP A 153 20.85 3.86 3.82
CA ASP A 153 20.90 3.65 5.27
C ASP A 153 21.10 2.18 5.68
N PHE A 154 20.87 1.23 4.76
CA PHE A 154 21.07 -0.21 4.96
C PHE A 154 21.94 -0.83 3.84
N PRO A 155 23.18 -0.36 3.62
CA PRO A 155 23.98 -0.74 2.45
C PRO A 155 24.48 -2.20 2.49
N LYS A 156 24.35 -2.87 3.64
CA LYS A 156 24.75 -4.27 3.86
C LYS A 156 23.60 -5.27 3.68
N MET A 157 22.58 -4.91 2.92
CA MET A 157 21.44 -5.77 2.64
C MET A 157 21.19 -5.84 1.14
N ASP A 158 20.91 -7.04 0.63
CA ASP A 158 20.32 -7.19 -0.71
C ASP A 158 19.01 -6.41 -0.77
N SER A 159 18.72 -5.79 -1.90
CA SER A 159 17.46 -5.07 -2.12
C SER A 159 16.85 -5.39 -3.47
N THR A 160 15.52 -5.38 -3.53
CA THR A 160 14.76 -5.44 -4.79
C THR A 160 13.55 -4.53 -4.69
N PHE A 161 13.24 -3.83 -5.78
CA PHE A 161 12.09 -2.95 -5.89
C PHE A 161 11.14 -3.42 -6.99
N ALA A 162 9.83 -3.44 -6.68
CA ALA A 162 8.78 -3.71 -7.66
C ALA A 162 7.77 -2.57 -7.68
N SER A 163 7.58 -1.94 -8.85
CA SER A 163 6.49 -0.98 -8.98
C SER A 163 5.14 -1.68 -8.85
N ASN A 164 4.29 -1.10 -8.00
CA ASN A 164 2.91 -1.54 -7.79
C ASN A 164 1.90 -0.40 -7.98
N PHE A 165 2.38 0.81 -8.29
CA PHE A 165 1.56 1.93 -8.71
C PHE A 165 2.40 2.93 -9.49
N HIS A 166 1.99 3.17 -10.73
CA HIS A 166 2.53 4.18 -11.60
C HIS A 166 1.39 4.88 -12.34
N SER A 167 1.45 6.21 -12.39
CA SER A 167 0.49 7.01 -13.14
C SER A 167 1.18 8.24 -13.69
N ALA A 168 0.80 8.62 -14.92
CA ALA A 168 1.39 9.74 -15.62
C ALA A 168 1.06 11.07 -14.94
N PHE A 169 -0.20 11.27 -14.53
CA PHE A 169 -0.61 12.42 -13.72
C PHE A 169 -2.05 12.21 -13.23
N LEU A 170 -2.29 12.30 -11.93
CA LEU A 170 -3.64 12.30 -11.36
C LEU A 170 -4.03 13.72 -10.95
N ALA A 171 -4.93 14.33 -11.72
CA ALA A 171 -5.38 15.70 -11.50
C ALA A 171 -6.28 15.89 -10.26
N VAL A 172 -6.70 14.81 -9.60
CA VAL A 172 -7.55 14.85 -8.41
C VAL A 172 -6.73 14.74 -7.13
N PRO A 173 -7.13 15.44 -6.06
CA PRO A 173 -8.16 16.49 -6.02
C PRO A 173 -7.69 17.76 -6.76
N LEU A 174 -8.60 18.50 -7.39
CA LEU A 174 -8.23 19.60 -8.31
C LEU A 174 -7.40 20.72 -7.66
N ASN A 175 -7.61 20.98 -6.38
CA ASN A 175 -6.89 21.99 -5.60
C ASN A 175 -5.55 21.49 -5.02
N ASN A 176 -5.34 20.17 -4.97
CA ASN A 176 -4.10 19.57 -4.52
C ASN A 176 -3.81 18.25 -5.29
N PRO A 177 -3.55 18.31 -6.61
CA PRO A 177 -3.46 17.13 -7.46
C PRO A 177 -2.47 16.09 -6.93
N HIS A 178 -2.89 14.82 -6.88
CA HIS A 178 -2.00 13.71 -6.49
C HIS A 178 -0.79 13.57 -7.43
N GLY A 179 -0.96 14.00 -8.69
CA GLY A 179 0.10 14.22 -9.66
C GLY A 179 0.70 12.92 -10.20
N THR A 180 1.96 12.98 -10.60
CA THR A 180 2.69 11.80 -11.10
C THR A 180 2.94 10.83 -9.95
N VAL A 181 2.84 9.52 -10.21
CA VAL A 181 3.09 8.51 -9.18
C VAL A 181 4.10 7.48 -9.67
N ARG A 182 5.09 7.20 -8.81
CA ARG A 182 6.11 6.15 -8.96
C ARG A 182 6.34 5.48 -7.61
N SER A 183 5.49 4.51 -7.30
CA SER A 183 5.45 3.80 -6.01
C SER A 183 5.60 2.30 -6.19
N GLY A 184 5.99 1.62 -5.11
CA GLY A 184 6.22 0.19 -5.16
C GLY A 184 6.33 -0.52 -3.83
N LEU A 185 6.91 -1.70 -3.94
CA LEU A 185 7.29 -2.60 -2.87
C LEU A 185 8.81 -2.66 -2.85
N LEU A 186 9.42 -2.28 -1.72
CA LEU A 186 10.85 -2.51 -1.48
C LEU A 186 10.98 -3.69 -0.54
N SER A 187 11.83 -4.64 -0.90
CA SER A 187 12.20 -5.76 -0.03
C SER A 187 13.70 -5.81 0.14
N MET A 188 14.15 -6.01 1.38
CA MET A 188 15.57 -6.05 1.72
C MET A 188 15.92 -7.28 2.57
N SER A 189 17.15 -7.78 2.46
CA SER A 189 17.63 -8.92 3.24
C SER A 189 19.12 -8.83 3.60
N LYS A 190 19.50 -9.25 4.80
CA LYS A 190 20.91 -9.49 5.18
C LYS A 190 21.49 -10.76 4.54
N TYR A 191 20.67 -11.58 3.90
CA TYR A 191 21.02 -12.89 3.36
C TYR A 191 20.90 -12.87 1.84
N LYS A 192 21.57 -13.85 1.21
CA LYS A 192 21.59 -14.01 -0.23
C LYS A 192 20.18 -14.17 -0.80
N MET A 193 19.74 -13.19 -1.59
CA MET A 193 18.52 -13.29 -2.38
C MET A 193 18.86 -13.93 -3.74
N ASP A 194 18.46 -15.19 -3.97
CA ASP A 194 18.78 -15.91 -5.21
C ASP A 194 17.89 -15.47 -6.39
N SER A 195 16.65 -15.09 -6.10
CA SER A 195 15.74 -14.56 -7.10
C SER A 195 14.64 -13.72 -6.48
N ALA A 196 14.14 -12.75 -7.25
CA ALA A 196 12.98 -11.94 -6.95
C ALA A 196 12.08 -11.86 -8.18
N ILE A 197 10.80 -12.18 -8.03
CA ILE A 197 9.82 -12.20 -9.10
C ILE A 197 8.61 -11.36 -8.69
N ARG A 198 8.30 -10.32 -9.46
CA ARG A 198 7.03 -9.59 -9.34
C ARG A 198 5.91 -10.43 -9.91
N ARG A 199 4.87 -10.63 -9.10
CA ARG A 199 3.62 -11.27 -9.48
C ARG A 199 2.48 -10.25 -9.50
N LYS A 200 1.80 -10.13 -10.63
CA LYS A 200 0.70 -9.18 -10.81
C LYS A 200 -0.56 -9.71 -10.12
N TYR A 201 -1.22 -8.86 -9.33
CA TYR A 201 -2.54 -9.16 -8.80
C TYR A 201 -3.65 -8.85 -9.83
N PRO A 202 -4.77 -9.59 -9.80
CA PRO A 202 -6.00 -9.15 -10.44
C PRO A 202 -6.43 -7.78 -9.88
N VAL A 203 -6.76 -6.84 -10.76
CA VAL A 203 -7.19 -5.47 -10.45
C VAL A 203 -8.36 -5.08 -11.33
N SER A 204 -9.07 -4.00 -10.97
CA SER A 204 -10.19 -3.54 -11.79
C SER A 204 -9.71 -3.03 -13.16
N SER A 205 -10.53 -3.24 -14.18
CA SER A 205 -10.27 -2.83 -15.58
C SER A 205 -11.34 -1.88 -16.15
N GLY A 206 -12.20 -1.34 -15.28
CA GLY A 206 -13.22 -0.37 -15.66
C GLY A 206 -12.62 0.87 -16.33
N PRO A 207 -13.42 1.60 -17.13
CA PRO A 207 -12.93 2.68 -17.99
C PRO A 207 -12.31 3.85 -17.21
N ILE A 208 -12.69 4.06 -15.95
CA ILE A 208 -12.17 5.14 -15.09
C ILE A 208 -11.26 4.55 -14.02
N GLU A 209 -11.69 3.45 -13.40
CA GLU A 209 -11.00 2.77 -12.30
C GLU A 209 -9.59 2.36 -12.72
N ARG A 210 -9.38 1.98 -13.99
CA ARG A 210 -8.05 1.58 -14.48
C ARG A 210 -6.98 2.66 -14.29
N PHE A 211 -7.34 3.94 -14.30
CA PHE A 211 -6.39 5.06 -14.22
C PHE A 211 -6.05 5.44 -12.77
N VAL A 212 -6.94 5.14 -11.84
CA VAL A 212 -6.78 5.46 -10.41
C VAL A 212 -6.43 4.23 -9.56
N ASP A 213 -6.71 3.02 -10.05
CA ASP A 213 -6.39 1.77 -9.37
C ASP A 213 -4.92 1.39 -9.59
N LEU A 214 -4.28 1.00 -8.49
CA LEU A 214 -2.87 0.63 -8.44
C LEU A 214 -2.60 -0.60 -9.32
N ASP A 215 -1.39 -0.72 -9.87
CA ASP A 215 -0.93 -1.95 -10.54
C ASP A 215 -0.48 -2.97 -9.50
N ARG A 216 -1.44 -3.37 -8.64
CA ARG A 216 -1.23 -4.19 -7.45
C ARG A 216 -0.42 -5.42 -7.80
N CYS A 217 0.54 -5.73 -6.93
CA CYS A 217 1.43 -6.86 -7.10
C CYS A 217 1.90 -7.38 -5.74
N PHE A 218 2.60 -8.51 -5.77
CA PHE A 218 3.43 -9.00 -4.68
C PHE A 218 4.78 -9.45 -5.25
N VAL A 219 5.79 -9.53 -4.40
CA VAL A 219 7.14 -9.98 -4.80
C VAL A 219 7.44 -11.30 -4.13
N VAL A 220 7.72 -12.33 -4.92
CA VAL A 220 8.19 -13.63 -4.44
C VAL A 220 9.71 -13.66 -4.48
N MET A 221 10.33 -13.82 -3.31
CA MET A 221 11.77 -13.87 -3.14
C MET A 221 12.19 -15.25 -2.64
N ARG A 222 13.31 -15.77 -3.16
CA ARG A 222 13.89 -17.05 -2.72
C ARG A 222 15.21 -16.82 -2.00
N PHE A 223 15.33 -17.43 -0.83
CA PHE A 223 16.53 -17.41 -0.01
C PHE A 223 16.96 -18.85 0.27
N PRO A 224 18.12 -19.30 -0.24
CA PRO A 224 18.61 -20.65 -0.01
C PRO A 224 18.91 -20.89 1.48
N VAL A 225 18.56 -22.09 1.95
CA VAL A 225 18.83 -22.60 3.30
C VAL A 225 19.87 -23.72 3.21
N THR A 226 20.79 -23.80 4.17
CA THR A 226 21.88 -24.80 4.18
C THR A 226 21.42 -26.26 4.20
N ASN A 227 20.14 -26.52 4.49
CA ASN A 227 19.56 -27.87 4.44
C ASN A 227 18.99 -28.25 3.05
N GLY A 228 19.28 -27.46 2.01
CA GLY A 228 18.88 -27.72 0.63
C GLY A 228 17.46 -27.27 0.26
N LYS A 229 16.73 -26.65 1.20
CA LYS A 229 15.42 -26.03 0.95
C LYS A 229 15.56 -24.53 0.67
N ASP A 230 14.48 -23.90 0.20
CA ASP A 230 14.37 -22.45 0.17
C ASP A 230 13.47 -21.93 1.31
N LEU A 231 13.80 -20.76 1.84
CA LEU A 231 12.81 -19.84 2.39
C LEU A 231 12.27 -18.97 1.25
N VAL A 232 10.98 -19.10 0.98
CA VAL A 232 10.24 -18.22 0.08
C VAL A 232 9.57 -17.14 0.90
N MET A 233 10.00 -15.89 0.71
CA MET A 233 9.32 -14.76 1.33
C MET A 233 8.53 -13.96 0.31
N ILE A 234 7.36 -13.47 0.72
CA ILE A 234 6.46 -12.72 -0.13
C ILE A 234 6.14 -11.37 0.51
N ASN A 235 6.51 -10.28 -0.18
CA ASN A 235 6.08 -8.92 0.16
C ASN A 235 4.79 -8.61 -0.62
N SER A 236 3.66 -8.41 0.08
CA SER A 236 2.34 -8.25 -0.52
C SER A 236 1.70 -6.91 -0.17
N HIS A 237 0.95 -6.32 -1.12
CA HIS A 237 0.08 -5.18 -0.85
C HIS A 237 -1.21 -5.30 -1.67
N MET A 238 -2.30 -5.69 -1.00
CA MET A 238 -3.59 -5.99 -1.64
C MET A 238 -4.43 -4.74 -1.91
N SER A 239 -5.50 -4.86 -2.70
CA SER A 239 -6.42 -3.76 -2.99
C SER A 239 -7.20 -3.31 -1.75
N ALA A 240 -7.19 -2.00 -1.47
CA ALA A 240 -8.00 -1.38 -0.43
C ALA A 240 -9.47 -1.21 -0.85
N TYR A 241 -9.70 -0.54 -1.98
CA TYR A 241 -11.05 -0.26 -2.49
C TYR A 241 -11.47 -1.34 -3.50
N ASP A 242 -12.46 -2.14 -3.13
CA ASP A 242 -13.02 -3.20 -3.98
C ASP A 242 -14.48 -3.40 -3.62
N LYS A 243 -15.35 -2.63 -4.28
CA LYS A 243 -16.79 -2.68 -4.07
C LYS A 243 -17.30 -4.09 -4.39
N GLY A 244 -17.79 -4.79 -3.36
CA GLY A 244 -18.25 -6.18 -3.47
C GLY A 244 -17.16 -7.25 -3.34
N GLY A 245 -15.90 -6.89 -3.03
CA GLY A 245 -14.86 -7.83 -2.59
C GLY A 245 -14.37 -8.84 -3.65
N LYS A 246 -14.65 -8.61 -4.93
CA LYS A 246 -14.32 -9.55 -6.02
C LYS A 246 -12.81 -9.62 -6.27
N MET A 247 -12.13 -8.48 -6.32
CA MET A 247 -10.68 -8.42 -6.55
C MET A 247 -9.91 -8.99 -5.37
N ARG A 248 -10.26 -8.62 -4.13
CA ARG A 248 -9.61 -9.14 -2.91
C ARG A 248 -9.71 -10.67 -2.83
N LYS A 249 -10.88 -11.24 -3.15
CA LYS A 249 -11.05 -12.70 -3.22
C LYS A 249 -10.15 -13.35 -4.30
N ALA A 250 -10.06 -12.74 -5.48
CA ALA A 250 -9.19 -13.24 -6.56
C ALA A 250 -7.70 -13.13 -6.19
N GLN A 251 -7.30 -12.03 -5.54
CA GLN A 251 -5.95 -11.81 -5.03
C GLN A 251 -5.57 -12.85 -3.97
N MET A 252 -6.44 -13.09 -2.99
CA MET A 252 -6.26 -14.15 -1.99
C MET A 252 -6.12 -15.52 -2.64
N LYS A 253 -6.96 -15.86 -3.62
CA LYS A 253 -6.86 -17.14 -4.35
C LYS A 253 -5.50 -17.30 -5.04
N LEU A 254 -5.00 -16.23 -5.68
CA LEU A 254 -3.71 -16.26 -6.38
C LEU A 254 -2.54 -16.47 -5.40
N ILE A 255 -2.45 -15.66 -4.34
CA ILE A 255 -1.33 -15.78 -3.40
C ILE A 255 -1.38 -17.11 -2.64
N SER A 256 -2.57 -17.58 -2.24
CA SER A 256 -2.75 -18.90 -1.62
C SER A 256 -2.24 -20.02 -2.53
N SER A 257 -2.51 -19.96 -3.83
CA SER A 257 -1.99 -20.95 -4.80
C SER A 257 -0.46 -20.95 -4.88
N VAL A 258 0.17 -19.77 -4.84
CA VAL A 258 1.64 -19.65 -4.80
C VAL A 258 2.19 -20.23 -3.51
N MET A 259 1.60 -19.88 -2.36
CA MET A 259 1.97 -20.38 -1.04
C MET A 259 1.92 -21.91 -0.98
N GLU A 260 0.80 -22.51 -1.37
CA GLU A 260 0.62 -23.96 -1.37
C GLU A 260 1.60 -24.67 -2.31
N LYS A 261 1.85 -24.11 -3.50
CA LYS A 261 2.80 -24.69 -4.46
C LYS A 261 4.21 -24.74 -3.89
N GLU A 262 4.65 -23.67 -3.24
CA GLU A 262 5.98 -23.62 -2.63
C GLU A 262 6.09 -24.54 -1.41
N TYR A 263 5.08 -24.54 -0.55
CA TYR A 263 5.05 -25.43 0.61
C TYR A 263 5.08 -26.92 0.20
N ARG A 264 4.32 -27.31 -0.83
CA ARG A 264 4.35 -28.69 -1.38
C ARG A 264 5.72 -29.11 -1.94
N ARG A 265 6.56 -28.15 -2.33
CA ARG A 265 7.96 -28.42 -2.75
C ARG A 265 8.92 -28.59 -1.57
N GLY A 266 8.42 -28.51 -0.33
CA GLY A 266 9.21 -28.64 0.90
C GLY A 266 9.80 -27.31 1.39
N ASN A 267 9.49 -26.19 0.73
CA ASN A 267 10.03 -24.87 1.10
C ASN A 267 9.35 -24.31 2.35
N TYR A 268 10.03 -23.39 3.02
CA TYR A 268 9.43 -22.52 4.03
C TYR A 268 8.77 -21.35 3.31
N VAL A 269 7.61 -20.90 3.78
CA VAL A 269 6.88 -19.80 3.16
C VAL A 269 6.46 -18.78 4.22
N ILE A 270 6.82 -17.52 4.00
CA ILE A 270 6.41 -16.39 4.83
C ILE A 270 5.84 -15.30 3.92
N VAL A 271 4.60 -14.89 4.16
CA VAL A 271 3.99 -13.71 3.52
C VAL A 271 3.93 -12.60 4.54
N GLY A 272 4.44 -11.42 4.21
CA GLY A 272 4.32 -10.21 5.01
C GLY A 272 3.80 -9.06 4.17
N GLY A 273 3.04 -8.16 4.78
CA GLY A 273 2.51 -7.02 4.05
C GLY A 273 1.28 -6.39 4.67
N ASP A 274 0.74 -5.44 3.90
CA ASP A 274 -0.57 -4.84 4.11
C ASP A 274 -1.61 -5.63 3.30
N PHE A 275 -2.48 -6.34 4.02
CA PHE A 275 -3.53 -7.14 3.41
C PHE A 275 -4.78 -6.33 3.06
N ASN A 276 -4.91 -5.08 3.51
CA ASN A 276 -6.14 -4.28 3.39
C ASN A 276 -7.40 -5.03 3.88
N HIS A 277 -7.21 -5.92 4.85
CA HIS A 277 -8.26 -6.62 5.58
C HIS A 277 -7.94 -6.59 7.07
N ALA A 278 -8.95 -6.37 7.90
CA ALA A 278 -8.88 -6.69 9.32
C ALA A 278 -8.47 -8.16 9.50
N LEU A 279 -7.31 -8.38 10.10
CA LEU A 279 -6.72 -9.68 10.37
C LEU A 279 -7.41 -10.30 11.57
N GLY A 280 -8.55 -10.94 11.32
CA GLY A 280 -9.45 -11.50 12.32
C GLY A 280 -10.68 -10.61 12.57
N LYS A 281 -11.86 -11.26 12.62
CA LYS A 281 -13.14 -10.58 12.87
C LYS A 281 -13.16 -9.85 14.22
N ASP A 282 -12.44 -10.40 15.19
CA ASP A 282 -12.27 -9.84 16.52
C ASP A 282 -11.66 -8.42 16.48
N MET A 283 -10.75 -8.14 15.55
CA MET A 283 -10.08 -6.83 15.48
C MET A 283 -10.87 -5.76 14.73
N MET A 284 -11.95 -6.13 14.05
CA MET A 284 -12.77 -5.18 13.29
C MET A 284 -13.45 -4.15 14.19
N THR A 285 -13.73 -4.49 15.45
CA THR A 285 -14.45 -3.65 16.42
C THR A 285 -13.74 -3.58 17.77
N HIS A 286 -12.45 -3.89 17.81
CA HIS A 286 -11.70 -4.04 19.07
C HIS A 286 -11.28 -2.69 19.67
N PHE A 287 -10.74 -1.80 18.85
CA PHE A 287 -10.26 -0.50 19.30
C PHE A 287 -11.43 0.47 19.49
N GLU A 288 -11.35 1.33 20.50
CA GLU A 288 -12.31 2.40 20.69
C GLU A 288 -12.18 3.44 19.56
N HIS A 289 -13.32 3.91 19.05
CA HIS A 289 -13.39 4.90 17.98
C HIS A 289 -14.75 5.62 17.98
N GLN A 290 -14.83 6.77 17.34
CA GLN A 290 -16.09 7.52 17.13
C GLN A 290 -16.55 7.54 15.67
N GLU A 291 -15.76 7.01 14.75
CA GLU A 291 -16.17 6.79 13.34
C GLU A 291 -17.12 5.59 13.21
N GLU A 292 -17.93 5.54 12.16
CA GLU A 292 -18.52 4.29 11.68
C GLU A 292 -17.43 3.38 11.10
N ILE A 293 -17.65 2.05 11.11
CA ILE A 293 -16.69 1.13 10.50
C ILE A 293 -16.59 1.46 9.01
N PRO A 294 -15.41 1.84 8.50
CA PRO A 294 -15.29 2.27 7.12
C PRO A 294 -15.68 1.17 6.14
N SER A 295 -16.41 1.54 5.08
CA SER A 295 -16.94 0.58 4.09
C SER A 295 -15.86 -0.21 3.32
N TRP A 296 -14.62 0.27 3.34
CA TRP A 296 -13.48 -0.40 2.74
C TRP A 296 -12.98 -1.58 3.59
N VAL A 297 -13.29 -1.62 4.90
CA VAL A 297 -12.83 -2.68 5.81
C VAL A 297 -13.46 -4.01 5.41
N SER A 298 -12.62 -5.02 5.23
CA SER A 298 -13.00 -6.41 5.04
C SER A 298 -12.24 -7.29 6.01
N VAL A 299 -12.68 -8.52 6.25
CA VAL A 299 -12.03 -9.43 7.20
C VAL A 299 -11.26 -10.52 6.46
N LEU A 300 -10.02 -10.77 6.88
CA LEU A 300 -9.26 -11.97 6.54
C LEU A 300 -9.26 -12.88 7.77
N ASP A 301 -9.93 -14.02 7.65
CA ASP A 301 -10.03 -15.01 8.73
C ASP A 301 -9.05 -16.17 8.49
N GLN A 302 -8.57 -16.79 9.56
CA GLN A 302 -7.67 -17.97 9.50
C GLN A 302 -8.25 -19.09 8.62
N LYS A 303 -9.57 -19.29 8.63
CA LYS A 303 -10.24 -20.32 7.81
C LYS A 303 -10.19 -20.05 6.30
N MET A 304 -9.84 -18.83 5.89
CA MET A 304 -9.70 -18.44 4.49
C MET A 304 -8.31 -18.78 3.94
N LEU A 305 -7.37 -19.15 4.81
CA LEU A 305 -6.01 -19.55 4.43
C LEU A 305 -5.94 -21.04 4.11
N PRO A 306 -4.95 -21.47 3.30
CA PRO A 306 -4.68 -22.88 3.10
C PRO A 306 -4.39 -23.60 4.43
N LYS A 307 -4.74 -24.88 4.51
CA LYS A 307 -4.69 -25.68 5.77
C LYS A 307 -3.34 -25.68 6.48
N ASP A 308 -2.24 -25.59 5.74
CA ASP A 308 -0.86 -25.69 6.25
C ASP A 308 -0.26 -24.31 6.55
N PHE A 309 -1.09 -23.27 6.66
CA PHE A 309 -0.67 -21.90 6.87
C PHE A 309 -1.41 -21.24 8.04
N THR A 310 -0.69 -20.42 8.79
CA THR A 310 -1.19 -19.73 9.96
C THR A 310 -0.97 -18.24 9.82
N MET A 311 -2.04 -17.45 10.02
CA MET A 311 -1.95 -16.01 10.25
C MET A 311 -1.40 -15.77 11.66
N ILE A 312 -0.22 -15.18 11.76
CA ILE A 312 0.42 -14.94 13.05
C ILE A 312 -0.23 -13.73 13.72
N LYS A 313 -1.00 -13.98 14.77
CA LYS A 313 -1.55 -12.94 15.65
C LYS A 313 -0.42 -12.33 16.48
N ALA A 314 -0.19 -11.03 16.33
CA ALA A 314 0.81 -10.34 17.15
C ALA A 314 0.45 -10.38 18.64
N GLN A 315 1.45 -10.54 19.51
CA GLN A 315 1.25 -10.77 20.94
C GLN A 315 0.61 -9.56 21.64
N ASN A 316 0.83 -8.36 21.14
CA ASN A 316 0.29 -7.10 21.64
C ASN A 316 -0.81 -6.51 20.73
N ARG A 317 -1.43 -7.32 19.85
CA ARG A 317 -2.41 -6.83 18.87
C ARG A 317 -3.65 -6.17 19.48
N GLU A 318 -3.97 -6.49 20.73
CA GLU A 318 -5.08 -5.87 21.46
C GLU A 318 -4.79 -4.44 21.92
N ASN A 319 -3.51 -4.05 21.96
CA ASN A 319 -3.08 -2.75 22.48
C ASN A 319 -2.47 -1.84 21.41
N VAL A 320 -2.07 -2.39 20.27
CA VAL A 320 -1.38 -1.65 19.21
C VAL A 320 -2.00 -2.01 17.87
N ALA A 321 -2.78 -1.08 17.31
CA ALA A 321 -3.33 -1.19 15.97
C ALA A 321 -2.22 -1.06 14.90
N THR A 322 -2.43 -1.64 13.72
CA THR A 322 -1.47 -1.54 12.61
C THR A 322 -1.91 -0.56 11.54
N VAL A 323 -3.17 -0.12 11.54
CA VAL A 323 -3.66 0.92 10.62
C VAL A 323 -4.70 1.81 11.32
N ARG A 324 -4.75 3.09 10.91
CA ARG A 324 -5.83 4.03 11.20
C ARG A 324 -6.57 4.44 9.92
N ALA A 325 -7.82 4.88 10.05
CA ALA A 325 -8.51 5.56 8.96
C ALA A 325 -7.89 6.94 8.66
N THR A 326 -8.02 7.41 7.42
CA THR A 326 -7.40 8.66 6.93
C THR A 326 -8.38 9.63 6.27
N ASP A 327 -9.68 9.49 6.50
CA ASP A 327 -10.72 10.46 6.12
C ASP A 327 -10.71 11.74 6.95
N MET A 328 -9.88 11.79 8.00
CA MET A 328 -9.53 12.98 8.76
C MET A 328 -8.08 12.90 9.29
N LYS A 329 -7.59 14.02 9.82
CA LYS A 329 -6.35 14.06 10.59
C LYS A 329 -6.40 13.10 11.77
N TYR A 330 -5.23 12.66 12.22
CA TYR A 330 -5.15 11.71 13.33
C TYR A 330 -5.65 12.32 14.64
N ASP A 331 -6.65 11.68 15.22
CA ASP A 331 -7.09 11.82 16.60
C ASP A 331 -7.33 10.40 17.16
N PRO A 332 -6.47 9.92 18.09
CA PRO A 332 -6.57 8.58 18.64
C PRO A 332 -7.88 8.29 19.38
N LYS A 333 -8.65 9.33 19.76
CA LYS A 333 -9.96 9.17 20.42
C LYS A 333 -11.11 9.03 19.43
N VAL A 334 -10.89 9.37 18.16
CA VAL A 334 -11.93 9.46 17.13
C VAL A 334 -11.71 8.41 16.04
N ASN A 335 -10.49 8.29 15.51
CA ASN A 335 -10.25 7.46 14.34
C ASN A 335 -10.57 5.97 14.59
N TYR A 336 -11.14 5.36 13.57
CA TYR A 336 -11.20 3.93 13.40
C TYR A 336 -9.79 3.38 13.23
N MET A 337 -9.49 2.33 13.98
CA MET A 337 -8.21 1.63 13.95
C MET A 337 -8.45 0.12 13.93
N THR A 338 -7.59 -0.62 13.24
CA THR A 338 -7.64 -2.08 13.21
C THR A 338 -6.26 -2.69 12.93
N ILE A 339 -6.22 -4.00 12.72
CA ILE A 339 -5.03 -4.75 12.32
C ILE A 339 -5.14 -5.13 10.84
N CYS A 340 -4.42 -4.48 9.94
CA CYS A 340 -4.38 -4.83 8.51
C CYS A 340 -3.03 -5.41 8.05
N ASP A 341 -1.95 -5.04 8.75
CA ASP A 341 -0.60 -5.51 8.48
C ASP A 341 -0.24 -6.71 9.34
N GLY A 342 0.53 -7.64 8.79
CA GLY A 342 1.00 -8.80 9.54
C GLY A 342 1.71 -9.84 8.70
N PHE A 343 1.72 -11.08 9.21
CA PHE A 343 2.39 -12.20 8.57
C PHE A 343 1.54 -13.46 8.53
N ILE A 344 1.69 -14.21 7.44
CA ILE A 344 1.19 -15.58 7.28
C ILE A 344 2.38 -16.49 7.06
N VAL A 345 2.46 -17.61 7.78
CA VAL A 345 3.59 -18.54 7.69
C VAL A 345 3.13 -19.97 7.44
N SER A 346 3.94 -20.76 6.74
CA SER A 346 3.70 -22.20 6.58
C SER A 346 3.99 -22.96 7.88
N LYS A 347 3.39 -24.14 8.05
CA LYS A 347 3.46 -24.98 9.25
C LYS A 347 4.88 -25.39 9.68
N ASN A 348 5.83 -25.43 8.74
CA ASN A 348 7.25 -25.71 8.99
C ASN A 348 8.06 -24.46 9.45
N VAL A 349 7.38 -23.34 9.73
CA VAL A 349 7.97 -22.14 10.33
C VAL A 349 7.38 -21.94 11.71
N GLN A 350 8.21 -21.84 12.75
CA GLN A 350 7.78 -21.34 14.05
C GLN A 350 7.87 -19.82 14.04
N ALA A 351 6.84 -19.13 14.52
CA ALA A 351 6.85 -17.67 14.50
C ALA A 351 6.07 -17.02 15.65
N LYS A 352 6.50 -15.83 16.04
CA LYS A 352 5.79 -14.89 16.92
C LYS A 352 5.85 -13.50 16.30
N ALA A 353 4.79 -12.71 16.45
CA ALA A 353 4.75 -11.35 15.92
C ALA A 353 4.52 -10.32 17.02
N TYR A 354 4.98 -9.09 16.77
CA TYR A 354 4.79 -7.92 17.62
C TYR A 354 4.51 -6.70 16.75
N ASN A 355 3.48 -5.94 17.11
CA ASN A 355 3.21 -4.65 16.51
C ASN A 355 4.11 -3.61 17.18
N ILE A 356 4.79 -2.80 16.38
CA ILE A 356 5.70 -1.76 16.85
C ILE A 356 4.92 -0.45 16.88
N ASN A 357 4.66 0.08 18.08
CA ASN A 357 3.90 1.31 18.20
C ASN A 357 4.77 2.52 17.84
N THR A 358 4.53 3.10 16.68
CA THR A 358 5.11 4.40 16.26
C THR A 358 4.14 5.55 16.50
N HIS A 359 2.99 5.26 17.13
CA HIS A 359 1.88 6.18 17.33
C HIS A 359 1.36 6.81 16.03
N PHE A 360 1.56 6.13 14.88
CA PHE A 360 1.24 6.66 13.54
C PHE A 360 1.96 7.96 13.18
N GLU A 361 3.10 8.25 13.82
CA GLU A 361 3.86 9.49 13.61
C GLU A 361 4.36 9.63 12.17
N TYR A 362 4.79 8.52 11.56
CA TYR A 362 5.48 8.52 10.27
C TYR A 362 4.63 7.99 9.12
N ALA A 363 3.53 7.31 9.43
CA ALA A 363 2.57 6.75 8.48
C ALA A 363 1.26 6.43 9.20
N ASP A 364 0.19 6.23 8.43
CA ASP A 364 -1.11 5.71 8.89
C ASP A 364 -1.04 4.25 9.33
N HIS A 365 0.12 3.61 9.15
CA HIS A 365 0.38 2.27 9.62
C HIS A 365 1.44 2.23 10.72
N ASN A 366 1.36 1.21 11.57
CA ASN A 366 2.43 0.81 12.47
C ASN A 366 3.12 -0.45 11.93
N PRO A 367 4.46 -0.56 11.99
CA PRO A 367 5.16 -1.74 11.50
C PRO A 367 4.87 -2.97 12.35
N VAL A 368 4.96 -4.15 11.73
CA VAL A 368 4.90 -5.44 12.42
C VAL A 368 6.24 -6.13 12.31
N ARG A 369 6.75 -6.64 13.44
CA ARG A 369 7.93 -7.50 13.51
C ARG A 369 7.51 -8.96 13.66
N LEU A 370 8.11 -9.83 12.86
CA LEU A 370 8.07 -11.28 12.99
C LEU A 370 9.40 -11.77 13.53
N GLU A 371 9.37 -12.60 14.57
CA GLU A 371 10.48 -13.44 14.99
C GLU A 371 10.16 -14.87 14.56
N PHE A 372 11.07 -15.52 13.83
CA PHE A 372 10.78 -16.84 13.26
C PHE A 372 12.00 -17.77 13.21
N GLU A 373 11.71 -19.06 13.19
CA GLU A 373 12.67 -20.15 13.03
C GLU A 373 12.18 -21.15 11.97
N LEU A 374 13.10 -21.61 11.13
CA LEU A 374 12.85 -22.61 10.10
C LEU A 374 13.08 -24.00 10.69
N LYS A 375 12.03 -24.84 10.76
CA LYS A 375 12.06 -26.17 11.40
C LYS A 375 12.71 -27.25 10.54
#